data_AF-A0A8J2RWY1-F1
#
_entry.id   AF-A0A8J2RWY1-F1
#
_cell.length_a   1.000
_cell.length_b   1.000
_cell.length_c   1.000
_cell.angle_alpha   90.00
_cell.angle_beta   90.00
_cell.angle_gamma   90.00
#
_symmetry.space_group_name_H-M   'P 1'
#
loop_
_entity.id
_entity.type
_entity.pdbx_description
1 polymer ?
#
loop_
_entity_poly.entity_id
_entity_poly.type
_entity_poly.pdbx_seq_one_letter_code
_entity_poly.pdbx_strand_id
1 'polypeptide(L)'
;MLDLPENADFGVSHADEPLLMFTSNLIPPKMLLDLWTSFPANKVPQSEEIIGHWLPTTQQKPRYLQIDLESPALVNDEMTFHPRLDFWNSLLGSYSEVSVKEEL
;
A
#
# COMPACT_ATOMS: atom_id res chain seq x y z
N MET A 1 -18.63 -27.16 -1.78
CA MET A 1 -18.48 -26.26 -2.94
C MET A 1 -19.31 -25.03 -2.62
N LEU A 2 -18.71 -23.85 -2.55
CA LEU A 2 -19.41 -22.61 -2.23
C LEU A 2 -19.97 -22.03 -3.52
N ASP A 3 -21.30 -21.84 -3.61
CA ASP A 3 -21.96 -21.12 -4.70
C ASP A 3 -21.65 -19.62 -4.56
N LEU A 4 -20.50 -19.21 -5.08
CA LEU A 4 -20.13 -17.81 -5.16
C LEU A 4 -20.67 -17.20 -6.46
N PRO A 5 -21.22 -15.98 -6.43
CA PRO A 5 -21.64 -15.28 -7.64
C PRO A 5 -20.43 -15.06 -8.56
N GLU A 6 -20.64 -15.13 -9.88
CA GLU A 6 -19.58 -14.97 -10.90
C GLU A 6 -18.80 -13.65 -10.80
N ASN A 7 -19.36 -12.68 -10.09
CA ASN A 7 -18.81 -11.34 -9.94
C ASN A 7 -18.27 -11.09 -8.52
N ALA A 8 -18.01 -12.16 -7.75
CA ALA A 8 -17.44 -12.04 -6.41
C ALA A 8 -16.01 -11.50 -6.51
N ASP A 9 -15.84 -10.21 -6.21
CA ASP A 9 -14.54 -9.58 -6.03
C ASP A 9 -14.18 -9.58 -4.54
N PHE A 10 -13.14 -10.33 -4.18
CA PHE A 10 -12.61 -10.41 -2.82
C PHE A 10 -11.52 -9.37 -2.56
N GLY A 11 -11.19 -8.55 -3.55
CA GLY A 11 -10.07 -7.61 -3.50
C GLY A 11 -8.73 -8.31 -3.32
N VAL A 12 -7.77 -7.56 -2.79
CA VAL A 12 -6.43 -8.07 -2.43
C VAL A 12 -6.43 -8.44 -0.95
N SER A 13 -6.11 -9.69 -0.66
CA SER A 13 -6.02 -10.24 0.69
C SER A 13 -4.60 -10.16 1.24
N HIS A 14 -4.49 -10.35 2.56
CA HIS A 14 -3.19 -10.41 3.22
C HIS A 14 -2.36 -11.57 2.66
N ALA A 15 -1.11 -11.27 2.27
CA ALA A 15 -0.15 -12.21 1.71
C ALA A 15 -0.45 -12.70 0.28
N ASP A 16 -1.22 -11.94 -0.51
CA ASP A 16 -1.29 -12.13 -1.96
C ASP A 16 -0.01 -11.62 -2.65
N GLU A 17 0.65 -10.60 -2.08
CA GLU A 17 1.84 -9.97 -2.66
C GLU A 17 3.07 -10.90 -2.77
N PRO A 18 3.38 -11.81 -1.83
CA PRO A 18 4.49 -12.75 -1.98
C PRO A 18 4.20 -13.81 -3.05
N LEU A 19 2.94 -14.22 -3.23
CA LEU A 19 2.56 -15.13 -4.30
C LEU A 19 2.89 -14.48 -5.66
N LEU A 20 2.54 -13.21 -5.83
CA LEU A 20 2.87 -12.42 -7.02
C LEU A 20 4.38 -12.26 -7.21
N MET A 21 5.15 -12.00 -6.15
CA MET A 21 6.60 -11.76 -6.25
C MET A 21 7.44 -13.02 -6.49
N PHE A 22 7.06 -14.17 -5.91
CA PHE A 22 7.96 -15.34 -5.83
C PHE A 22 7.47 -16.56 -6.61
N THR A 23 6.21 -16.59 -7.04
CA THR A 23 5.62 -17.82 -7.61
C THR A 23 4.85 -17.61 -8.91
N SER A 24 4.49 -16.37 -9.23
CA SER A 24 3.58 -16.08 -10.34
C SER A 24 4.32 -15.83 -11.66
N ASN A 25 3.85 -16.48 -12.73
CA ASN A 25 4.21 -16.18 -14.12
C ASN A 25 3.27 -15.15 -14.77
N LEU A 26 2.39 -14.50 -14.00
CA LEU A 26 1.45 -13.50 -14.52
C LEU A 26 2.18 -12.19 -14.90
N ILE A 27 1.46 -11.14 -15.29
CA ILE A 27 1.99 -9.78 -15.53
C ILE A 27 1.40 -8.90 -14.41
N PRO A 28 1.87 -9.07 -13.16
CA PRO A 28 2.55 -7.98 -12.45
C PRO A 28 3.86 -8.36 -11.70
N PRO A 29 4.51 -9.52 -11.91
CA PRO A 29 5.76 -9.87 -11.23
C PRO A 29 6.90 -8.99 -11.71
N LYS A 30 6.94 -8.54 -12.98
CA LYS A 30 8.05 -7.71 -13.47
C LYS A 30 8.06 -6.35 -12.79
N MET A 31 6.95 -5.60 -12.78
CA MET A 31 6.89 -4.33 -12.06
C MET A 31 7.24 -4.47 -10.57
N LEU A 32 6.65 -5.45 -9.86
CA LEU A 32 6.94 -5.64 -8.44
C LEU A 32 8.42 -5.94 -8.18
N LEU A 33 9.03 -6.80 -9.01
CA LEU A 33 10.44 -7.14 -8.93
C LEU A 33 11.34 -5.95 -9.28
N ASP A 34 11.02 -5.19 -10.33
CA ASP A 34 11.76 -3.99 -10.73
C ASP A 34 11.76 -2.97 -9.59
N LEU A 35 10.60 -2.68 -8.99
CA LEU A 35 10.49 -1.73 -7.87
C LEU A 35 11.30 -2.18 -6.66
N TRP A 36 11.21 -3.47 -6.30
CA TRP A 36 11.92 -4.05 -5.17
C TRP A 36 13.42 -4.26 -5.36
N THR A 37 13.90 -4.38 -6.60
CA THR A 37 15.33 -4.53 -6.89
C THR A 37 16.01 -3.19 -7.18
N SER A 38 15.31 -2.25 -7.81
CA SER A 38 15.81 -0.90 -8.08
C SER A 38 15.92 -0.06 -6.81
N PHE A 39 15.03 -0.23 -5.84
CA PHE A 39 15.09 0.52 -4.58
C PHE A 39 16.42 0.30 -3.81
N PRO A 40 16.87 -0.93 -3.51
CA PRO A 40 18.16 -1.13 -2.85
C PRO A 40 19.35 -0.72 -3.74
N ALA A 41 19.24 -0.81 -5.07
CA ALA A 41 20.31 -0.43 -5.98
C ALA A 41 20.50 1.09 -6.10
N ASN A 42 19.39 1.83 -6.24
CA ASN A 42 19.38 3.24 -6.66
C ASN A 42 18.75 4.18 -5.62
N LYS A 43 18.24 3.65 -4.51
CA LYS A 43 17.44 4.37 -3.48
C LYS A 43 16.11 4.92 -3.99
N VAL A 44 15.73 4.60 -5.23
CA VAL A 44 14.49 5.04 -5.87
C VAL A 44 13.85 3.82 -6.52
N PRO A 45 12.61 3.46 -6.14
CA PRO A 45 11.89 2.38 -6.79
C PRO A 45 11.47 2.81 -8.20
N GLN A 46 11.80 2.01 -9.21
CA GLN A 46 11.60 2.29 -10.62
C GLN A 46 11.14 1.02 -11.35
N SER A 47 10.25 1.18 -12.34
CA SER A 47 9.90 0.16 -13.33
C SER A 47 9.48 0.86 -14.62
N GLU A 48 9.73 0.23 -15.77
CA GLU A 48 9.29 0.72 -17.09
C GLU A 48 7.76 0.72 -17.22
N GLU A 49 7.06 -0.05 -16.39
CA GLU A 49 5.59 -0.17 -16.39
C GLU A 49 4.89 1.03 -15.72
N ILE A 50 5.65 1.88 -15.01
CA ILE A 50 5.10 3.07 -14.35
C ILE A 50 5.41 4.31 -15.17
N ILE A 51 4.35 4.97 -15.65
CA ILE A 51 4.47 6.26 -16.33
C ILE A 51 4.69 7.35 -15.27
N GLY A 52 5.91 7.87 -15.19
CA GLY A 52 6.29 8.94 -14.29
C GLY A 52 7.25 8.49 -13.18
N HIS A 53 7.30 9.25 -12.08
CA HIS A 53 8.17 8.95 -10.95
C HIS A 53 7.35 8.69 -9.69
N TRP A 54 7.59 7.56 -9.04
CA TRP A 54 7.05 7.30 -7.71
C TRP A 54 7.74 8.20 -6.69
N LEU A 55 7.05 9.29 -6.34
CA LEU A 55 7.56 10.29 -5.42
C LEU A 55 7.47 9.80 -3.96
N PRO A 56 8.43 10.17 -3.10
CA PRO A 56 8.42 9.78 -1.69
C PRO A 56 7.23 10.41 -0.96
N THR A 57 6.56 9.64 -0.10
CA THR A 57 5.46 10.12 0.74
C THR A 57 5.97 11.02 1.88
N THR A 58 5.17 12.00 2.30
CA THR A 58 5.38 12.74 3.56
C THR A 58 4.09 12.78 4.38
N GLN A 59 4.17 13.18 5.65
CA GLN A 59 3.00 13.34 6.50
C GLN A 59 2.01 14.38 5.95
N GLN A 60 2.52 15.48 5.38
CA GLN A 60 1.69 16.58 4.86
C GLN A 60 1.19 16.32 3.44
N LYS A 61 1.90 15.48 2.68
CA LYS A 61 1.58 15.16 1.30
C LYS A 61 1.68 13.64 1.11
N PRO A 62 0.60 12.90 1.45
CA PRO A 62 0.56 11.47 1.28
C PRO A 62 0.62 11.13 -0.21
N ARG A 63 1.55 10.22 -0.56
CA ARG A 63 1.75 9.74 -1.92
C ARG A 63 1.93 8.24 -1.90
N TYR A 64 1.30 7.54 -2.81
CA TYR A 64 1.47 6.09 -2.95
C TYR A 64 1.32 5.66 -4.40
N LEU A 65 1.90 4.52 -4.71
CA LEU A 65 1.66 3.80 -5.95
C LEU A 65 0.54 2.80 -5.67
N GLN A 66 -0.58 2.93 -6.38
CA GLN A 66 -1.61 1.91 -6.44
C GLN A 66 -1.18 0.86 -7.47
N ILE A 67 -0.97 -0.37 -7.02
CA ILE A 67 -0.54 -1.49 -7.87
C ILE A 67 -1.77 -2.34 -8.17
N ASP A 68 -2.28 -2.19 -9.38
CA ASP A 68 -3.35 -3.02 -9.95
C ASP A 68 -2.81 -3.79 -11.16
N LEU A 69 -3.45 -4.91 -11.53
CA LEU A 69 -3.02 -5.80 -12.62
C LEU A 69 -2.96 -5.11 -13.99
N GLU A 70 -3.86 -4.15 -14.24
CA GLU A 70 -4.02 -3.56 -15.57
C GLU A 70 -3.52 -2.11 -15.67
N SER A 71 -3.55 -1.35 -14.57
CA SER A 71 -3.25 0.09 -14.60
C SER A 71 -2.68 0.56 -13.26
N PRO A 72 -1.37 0.37 -13.02
CA PRO A 72 -0.72 0.96 -11.85
C PRO A 72 -0.80 2.49 -11.93
N ALA A 73 -1.13 3.13 -10.81
CA ALA A 73 -1.41 4.56 -10.76
C ALA A 73 -0.63 5.26 -9.64
N LEU A 74 -0.02 6.40 -9.98
CA LEU A 74 0.60 7.30 -9.01
C LEU A 74 -0.44 8.21 -8.38
N VAL A 75 -0.69 8.02 -7.09
CA VAL A 75 -1.61 8.85 -6.32
C VAL A 75 -0.79 9.83 -5.48
N ASN A 76 -0.81 11.12 -5.85
CA ASN A 76 0.14 12.11 -5.35
C ASN A 76 -0.42 13.14 -4.36
N ASP A 77 -1.74 13.26 -4.25
CA ASP A 77 -2.38 14.35 -3.50
C ASP A 77 -3.66 13.89 -2.77
N GLU A 78 -4.09 12.65 -2.95
CA GLU A 78 -5.30 12.11 -2.34
C GLU A 78 -5.00 10.79 -1.64
N MET A 79 -5.52 10.62 -0.43
CA MET A 79 -5.51 9.35 0.28
C MET A 79 -6.94 9.00 0.60
N THR A 80 -7.56 8.15 -0.22
CA THR A 80 -8.99 7.83 -0.16
C THR A 80 -9.43 7.28 1.20
N PHE A 81 -8.49 6.70 1.96
CA PHE A 81 -8.70 6.16 3.31
C PHE A 81 -8.31 7.11 4.45
N HIS A 82 -7.93 8.36 4.17
CA HIS A 82 -7.55 9.35 5.19
C HIS A 82 -8.61 9.55 6.29
N PRO A 83 -9.92 9.68 5.98
CA PRO A 83 -10.93 9.85 7.04
C PRO A 83 -11.01 8.68 8.01
N ARG A 84 -10.68 7.45 7.56
CA ARG A 84 -10.64 6.27 8.42
C ARG A 84 -9.41 6.30 9.33
N LEU A 85 -8.27 6.74 8.80
CA LEU A 85 -7.06 6.93 9.61
C LEU A 85 -7.28 8.00 10.68
N ASP A 86 -7.91 9.12 10.34
CA ASP A 86 -8.23 10.18 11.29
C ASP A 86 -9.16 9.69 12.40
N PHE A 87 -10.18 8.90 12.05
CA PHE A 87 -11.06 8.28 13.04
C PHE A 87 -10.27 7.43 14.05
N TRP A 88 -9.41 6.52 13.57
CA TRP A 88 -8.63 5.66 14.45
C TRP A 88 -7.60 6.43 15.28
N ASN A 89 -6.92 7.41 14.67
CA ASN A 89 -5.97 8.28 15.37
C ASN A 89 -6.67 9.10 16.47
N SER A 90 -7.88 9.60 16.23
CA SER A 90 -8.66 10.33 17.23
C SER A 90 -9.03 9.46 18.43
N LEU A 91 -9.37 8.20 18.17
CA LEU A 91 -9.70 7.24 19.22
C LEU A 91 -8.45 6.92 20.06
N LEU A 92 -7.32 6.65 19.42
CA LEU A 92 -6.06 6.29 20.10
C LEU A 92 -5.44 7.47 20.86
N GLY A 93 -5.52 8.69 20.32
CA GLY A 93 -5.03 9.90 20.99
C GLY A 93 -5.70 10.13 22.36
N SER A 94 -6.96 9.72 22.51
CA SER A 94 -7.69 9.79 23.79
C SER A 94 -7.19 8.80 24.85
N TYR A 95 -6.51 7.71 24.46
CA TYR A 95 -5.94 6.74 25.40
C TYR A 95 -4.52 7.10 25.84
N SER A 96 -3.78 7.90 25.06
CA SER A 96 -2.43 8.34 25.42
C SER A 96 -2.37 9.43 26.50
N GLU A 97 -3.49 10.09 26.81
CA GLU A 97 -3.57 11.11 27.88
C GLU A 97 -3.83 10.53 29.28
N VAL A 98 -4.07 9.22 29.40
CA VAL A 98 -4.09 8.53 30.70
C VAL A 98 -2.65 8.32 31.16
N SER A 99 -2.03 9.42 31.61
CA SER A 99 -0.76 9.40 32.33
C SER A 99 -0.90 8.43 33.51
N VAL A 100 -0.16 7.33 33.43
CA VAL A 100 0.19 6.51 34.59
C VAL A 100 0.80 7.47 35.61
N LYS A 101 0.02 7.85 36.63
CA LYS A 101 0.59 8.48 37.82
C LYS A 101 1.52 7.44 38.41
N GLU A 102 2.82 7.61 38.21
CA GLU A 102 3.83 6.93 39.01
C GLU A 102 3.55 7.32 40.47
N GLU A 103 2.98 6.39 41.23
CA GLU A 103 2.92 6.49 42.69
C GLU A 103 4.35 6.34 43.22
N LEU A 104 4.77 7.36 43.97
CA LEU A 104 6.06 7.51 44.67
C LEU A 104 6.34 6.37 45.67
#